data_AF-A0A8D8Y9L1-F1
#
_entry.id   AF-A0A8D8Y9L1-F1
#
_cell.length_a   1.000
_cell.length_b   1.000
_cell.length_c   1.000
_cell.angle_alpha   90.00
_cell.angle_beta   90.00
_cell.angle_gamma   90.00
#
_symmetry.space_group_name_H-M   'P 1'
#
loop_
_entity.id
_entity.type
_entity.pdbx_description
1 polymer ?
#
loop_
_entity_poly.entity_id
_entity_poly.type
_entity_poly.pdbx_seq_one_letter_code
_entity_poly.pdbx_strand_id
1 'polypeptide(L)'
;CAKCSKSFSRKPYLKKHLHTHGGSRFPCDTCSKVFSTKSSLKKHLLIHEGIRFPCEKCSKSFSTKDNLKNHLFTHEGVRFPCDKCSKSYSYKENLNKHLLTHEGISFSCGRCSKSFMRKDSLKRHLLSHEGISYPCNRCSKSFCEKWVLKTHLLT
;
A
#
# COMPACT_ATOMS: atom_id res chain seq x y z
N CYS A 1 -20.80 2.63 -6.13
CA CYS A 1 -20.87 1.21 -6.52
C CYS A 1 -22.13 0.66 -5.89
N ALA A 2 -22.96 -0.13 -6.56
CA ALA A 2 -24.22 -0.58 -5.97
C ALA A 2 -24.03 -1.51 -4.75
N LYS A 3 -22.88 -2.20 -4.65
CA LYS A 3 -22.56 -3.16 -3.59
C LYS A 3 -21.69 -2.58 -2.46
N CYS A 4 -21.21 -1.34 -2.59
CA CYS A 4 -20.48 -0.65 -1.52
C CYS A 4 -20.36 0.86 -1.75
N SER A 5 -20.01 1.61 -0.71
CA SER A 5 -19.88 3.08 -0.72
C SER A 5 -18.71 3.64 -1.54
N LYS A 6 -18.08 2.85 -2.44
CA LYS A 6 -17.01 3.35 -3.32
C LYS A 6 -17.59 3.99 -4.59
N SER A 7 -17.15 5.21 -4.87
CA SER A 7 -17.47 5.97 -6.08
C SER A 7 -16.32 5.92 -7.08
N PHE A 8 -16.63 5.94 -8.38
CA PHE A 8 -15.65 5.84 -9.46
C PHE A 8 -15.99 6.87 -10.53
N SER A 9 -15.00 7.65 -10.95
CA SER A 9 -15.16 8.71 -11.96
C SER A 9 -15.35 8.18 -13.39
N ARG A 10 -15.05 6.90 -13.66
CA ARG A 10 -15.22 6.30 -15.00
C ARG A 10 -15.81 4.89 -14.92
N LYS A 11 -16.70 4.57 -15.88
CA LYS A 11 -17.35 3.26 -16.02
C LYS A 11 -16.37 2.07 -16.07
N PRO A 12 -15.22 2.12 -16.78
CA PRO A 12 -14.26 1.00 -16.79
C PRO A 12 -13.66 0.68 -15.42
N TYR A 13 -13.45 1.70 -14.57
CA TYR A 13 -12.95 1.50 -13.21
C TYR A 13 -14.02 0.91 -12.30
N LEU A 14 -15.28 1.33 -12.45
CA LEU A 14 -16.41 0.69 -11.77
C LEU A 14 -16.53 -0.78 -12.20
N LYS A 15 -16.45 -1.10 -13.50
CA LYS A 15 -16.51 -2.49 -14.00
C LYS A 15 -15.39 -3.35 -13.42
N LYS A 16 -14.14 -2.86 -13.39
CA LYS A 16 -13.02 -3.53 -12.71
C LYS A 16 -13.28 -3.72 -11.22
N HIS A 17 -13.82 -2.69 -10.55
CA HIS A 17 -14.15 -2.77 -9.14
C HIS A 17 -15.25 -3.79 -8.84
N LEU A 18 -16.26 -3.94 -9.70
CA LEU A 18 -17.32 -4.94 -9.49
C LEU A 18 -16.78 -6.38 -9.44
N HIS A 19 -15.62 -6.66 -10.06
CA HIS A 19 -14.94 -7.97 -9.93
C HIS A 19 -14.52 -8.26 -8.48
N THR A 20 -14.30 -7.24 -7.64
CA THR A 20 -13.97 -7.47 -6.22
C THR A 20 -15.15 -8.01 -5.42
N HIS A 21 -16.38 -7.76 -5.86
CA HIS A 21 -17.63 -8.12 -5.18
C HIS A 21 -18.24 -9.45 -5.65
N GLY A 22 -17.60 -10.18 -6.56
CA GLY A 22 -18.11 -11.47 -7.07
C GLY A 22 -17.95 -11.69 -8.57
N GLY A 23 -17.14 -10.90 -9.28
CA GLY A 23 -16.77 -11.22 -10.67
C GLY A 23 -15.58 -12.16 -10.74
N SER A 24 -15.27 -12.65 -11.95
CA SER A 24 -14.14 -13.55 -12.22
C SER A 24 -12.86 -13.05 -11.56
N ARG A 25 -12.48 -13.74 -10.49
CA ARG A 25 -11.20 -13.57 -9.81
C ARG A 25 -10.16 -14.39 -10.57
N PHE A 26 -8.93 -13.90 -10.61
CA PHE A 26 -7.82 -14.56 -11.30
C PHE A 26 -6.88 -15.10 -10.23
N PRO A 27 -7.10 -16.34 -9.73
CA PRO A 27 -6.18 -16.97 -8.78
C PRO A 27 -4.83 -17.22 -9.46
N CYS A 28 -3.76 -17.22 -8.67
CA CYS A 28 -2.48 -17.75 -9.08
C CYS A 28 -2.47 -19.25 -8.79
N ASP A 29 -2.06 -20.07 -9.74
CA ASP A 29 -2.02 -21.53 -9.55
C ASP A 29 -0.79 -21.95 -8.70
N THR A 30 0.22 -21.09 -8.62
CA THR A 30 1.46 -21.34 -7.88
C THR A 30 1.42 -20.83 -6.44
N CYS A 31 0.49 -19.94 -6.08
CA CYS A 31 0.35 -19.46 -4.69
C CYS A 31 -1.06 -18.99 -4.36
N SER A 32 -1.38 -18.83 -3.08
CA SER A 32 -2.74 -18.44 -2.63
C SER A 32 -3.15 -16.99 -2.96
N LYS A 33 -2.44 -16.28 -3.84
CA LYS A 33 -2.78 -14.90 -4.22
C LYS A 33 -3.87 -14.88 -5.29
N VAL A 34 -4.79 -13.94 -5.13
CA VAL A 34 -5.92 -13.76 -6.03
C VAL A 34 -5.98 -12.33 -6.53
N PHE A 35 -6.17 -12.17 -7.84
CA PHE A 35 -6.11 -10.88 -8.51
C PHE A 35 -7.47 -10.47 -9.08
N SER A 36 -7.73 -9.17 -9.10
CA SER A 36 -8.97 -8.60 -9.65
C SER A 36 -8.93 -8.43 -11.17
N THR A 37 -7.76 -8.57 -11.81
CA THR A 37 -7.61 -8.47 -13.27
C THR A 37 -6.61 -9.49 -13.82
N LYS A 38 -6.84 -9.95 -15.06
CA LYS A 38 -5.91 -10.84 -15.78
C LYS A 38 -4.53 -10.21 -15.96
N SER A 39 -4.45 -8.91 -16.24
CA SER A 39 -3.18 -8.19 -16.40
C SER A 39 -2.35 -8.18 -15.11
N SER A 40 -2.99 -8.04 -13.94
CA SER A 40 -2.29 -8.10 -12.66
C SER A 40 -1.80 -9.53 -12.34
N LEU A 41 -2.57 -10.56 -12.69
CA LEU A 41 -2.11 -11.94 -12.56
C LEU A 41 -0.89 -12.17 -13.47
N LYS A 42 -0.95 -11.76 -14.75
CA LYS A 42 0.19 -11.91 -15.68
C LYS A 42 1.46 -11.23 -15.16
N LYS A 43 1.35 -10.00 -14.64
CA LYS A 43 2.50 -9.31 -14.00
C LYS A 43 3.01 -10.06 -12.77
N HIS A 44 2.12 -10.69 -12.01
CA HIS A 44 2.50 -11.47 -10.83
C HIS A 44 3.22 -12.77 -11.19
N LEU A 45 2.81 -13.47 -12.26
CA LEU A 45 3.43 -14.73 -12.69
C LEU A 45 4.93 -14.57 -13.02
N LEU A 46 5.35 -13.39 -13.50
CA LEU A 46 6.76 -13.05 -13.69
C LEU A 46 7.60 -13.26 -12.42
N ILE A 47 7.01 -13.11 -11.23
CA ILE A 47 7.69 -13.35 -9.95
C ILE A 47 7.99 -14.84 -9.77
N HIS A 48 7.09 -15.73 -10.19
CA HIS A 48 7.30 -17.18 -10.13
C HIS A 48 8.30 -17.66 -11.18
N GLU A 49 8.32 -17.01 -12.34
CA GLU A 49 9.30 -17.26 -13.41
C GLU A 49 10.69 -16.66 -13.10
N GLY A 50 10.85 -15.98 -11.96
CA GLY A 50 12.10 -15.30 -11.60
C GLY A 50 12.43 -14.09 -12.49
N ILE A 51 11.53 -13.69 -13.38
CA ILE A 51 11.73 -12.56 -14.29
C ILE A 51 11.71 -11.26 -13.48
N ARG A 52 12.86 -10.57 -13.49
CA ARG A 52 13.03 -9.27 -12.86
C ARG A 52 13.59 -8.27 -13.87
N PHE A 53 13.33 -7.00 -13.61
CA PHE A 53 13.84 -5.87 -14.37
C PHE A 53 15.02 -5.27 -13.59
N PRO A 54 16.28 -5.58 -13.95
CA PRO A 54 17.45 -5.10 -13.26
C PRO A 54 17.63 -3.58 -13.47
N CYS A 55 18.26 -2.93 -12.49
CA CYS A 55 18.77 -1.58 -12.65
C CYS A 55 20.22 -1.66 -13.14
N GLU A 56 20.53 -1.00 -14.25
CA GLU A 56 21.90 -0.98 -14.78
C GLU A 56 22.86 -0.12 -13.92
N LYS A 57 22.32 0.69 -12.99
CA LYS A 57 23.10 1.60 -12.13
C LYS A 57 23.36 1.04 -10.73
N CYS A 58 22.73 -0.07 -10.32
CA CYS A 58 22.97 -0.72 -9.03
C CYS A 58 22.44 -2.15 -8.99
N SER A 59 22.79 -2.92 -7.96
CA SER A 59 22.39 -4.34 -7.83
C SER A 59 20.89 -4.59 -7.56
N LYS A 60 20.02 -3.58 -7.66
CA LYS A 60 18.58 -3.71 -7.41
C LYS A 60 17.85 -4.20 -8.65
N SER A 61 16.83 -5.04 -8.44
CA SER A 61 15.95 -5.52 -9.50
C SER A 61 14.49 -5.47 -9.07
N PHE A 62 13.60 -5.25 -10.04
CA PHE A 62 12.19 -4.93 -9.78
C PHE A 62 11.26 -5.93 -10.45
N SER A 63 10.08 -6.13 -9.89
CA SER A 63 9.07 -7.04 -10.47
C SER A 63 8.28 -6.44 -11.63
N THR A 64 8.41 -5.14 -11.90
CA THR A 64 7.74 -4.46 -13.02
C THR A 64 8.62 -3.35 -13.59
N LYS A 65 8.47 -3.09 -14.91
CA LYS A 65 9.12 -1.96 -15.59
C LYS A 65 8.76 -0.60 -14.98
N ASP A 66 7.52 -0.43 -14.56
CA ASP A 66 7.04 0.80 -13.91
C ASP A 66 7.82 1.10 -12.61
N ASN A 67 8.06 0.06 -11.79
CA ASN A 67 8.84 0.20 -10.56
C ASN A 67 10.32 0.49 -10.84
N LEU A 68 10.91 -0.15 -11.86
CA LEU A 68 12.28 0.17 -12.29
C LEU A 68 12.37 1.62 -12.76
N LYS A 69 11.45 2.09 -13.60
CA LYS A 69 11.41 3.48 -14.07
C LYS A 69 11.35 4.46 -12.90
N ASN A 70 10.46 4.21 -11.94
CA ASN A 70 10.38 5.09 -10.76
C ASN A 70 11.64 5.04 -9.89
N HIS A 71 12.30 3.88 -9.82
CA HIS A 71 13.57 3.76 -9.12
C HIS A 71 14.69 4.54 -9.80
N LEU A 72 14.72 4.61 -11.14
CA LEU A 72 15.75 5.37 -11.87
C LEU A 72 15.77 6.86 -11.49
N PHE A 73 14.62 7.44 -11.14
CA PHE A 73 14.57 8.81 -10.60
C PHE A 73 15.40 8.99 -9.32
N THR A 74 15.62 7.93 -8.54
CA THR A 74 16.49 8.00 -7.36
C THR A 74 17.96 8.14 -7.71
N HIS A 75 18.39 7.63 -8.87
CA HIS A 75 19.76 7.82 -9.37
C HIS A 75 19.93 9.21 -10.02
N GLU A 76 18.88 9.74 -10.63
CA GLU A 76 18.90 11.05 -11.28
C GLU A 76 18.66 12.20 -10.29
N GLY A 77 18.41 11.89 -9.01
CA GLY A 77 18.05 12.89 -8.02
C GLY A 77 16.71 13.58 -8.29
N VAL A 78 15.90 13.05 -9.22
CA VAL A 78 14.59 13.62 -9.57
C VAL A 78 13.66 13.42 -8.38
N ARG A 79 13.18 14.54 -7.83
CA ARG A 79 12.20 14.57 -6.74
C ARG A 79 11.00 15.39 -7.18
N PHE A 80 9.85 15.05 -6.62
CA PHE A 80 8.60 15.78 -6.78
C PHE A 80 8.47 16.74 -5.59
N PRO A 81 8.77 18.05 -5.76
CA PRO A 81 8.69 19.02 -4.69
C PRO A 81 7.23 19.33 -4.34
N CYS A 82 6.99 19.64 -3.07
CA CYS A 82 5.76 20.29 -2.64
C CYS A 82 5.88 21.80 -2.91
N ASP A 83 4.83 22.40 -3.45
CA ASP A 83 4.71 23.84 -3.69
C ASP A 83 4.37 24.61 -2.40
N LYS A 84 3.80 23.94 -1.40
CA LYS A 84 3.35 24.52 -0.13
C LYS A 84 4.38 24.40 1.00
N CYS A 85 5.46 23.64 0.85
CA CYS A 85 6.53 23.53 1.85
C CYS A 85 7.83 22.96 1.26
N SER A 86 8.92 22.97 2.02
CA SER A 86 10.25 22.51 1.56
C SER A 86 10.40 20.99 1.40
N LYS A 87 9.32 20.19 1.48
CA LYS A 87 9.38 18.72 1.36
C LYS A 87 9.40 18.28 -0.09
N SER A 88 10.13 17.20 -0.38
CA SER A 88 10.21 16.60 -1.71
C SER A 88 10.21 15.07 -1.66
N TYR A 89 9.54 14.45 -2.63
CA TYR A 89 9.24 13.02 -2.62
C TYR A 89 9.84 12.32 -3.83
N SER A 90 10.28 11.07 -3.67
CA SER A 90 10.80 10.26 -4.79
C SER A 90 9.69 9.72 -5.72
N TYR A 91 8.42 9.82 -5.30
CA TYR A 91 7.28 9.32 -6.08
C TYR A 91 6.14 10.34 -6.05
N LYS A 92 5.52 10.57 -7.22
CA LYS A 92 4.37 11.47 -7.36
C LYS A 92 3.19 11.06 -6.47
N GLU A 93 2.96 9.76 -6.27
CA GLU A 93 1.91 9.30 -5.36
C GLU A 93 2.14 9.73 -3.91
N ASN A 94 3.40 9.85 -3.47
CA ASN A 94 3.73 10.25 -2.11
C ASN A 94 3.59 11.75 -1.94
N LEU A 95 3.94 12.54 -2.97
CA LEU A 95 3.61 13.96 -3.01
C LEU A 95 2.09 14.15 -2.92
N ASN A 96 1.30 13.44 -3.74
CA ASN A 96 -0.16 13.56 -3.70
C ASN A 96 -0.74 13.22 -2.31
N LYS A 97 -0.25 12.16 -1.66
CA LYS A 97 -0.66 11.81 -0.29
C LYS A 97 -0.25 12.89 0.72
N HIS A 98 0.91 13.51 0.53
CA HIS A 98 1.36 14.62 1.36
C HIS A 98 0.51 15.87 1.14
N LEU A 99 0.09 16.19 -0.08
CA LEU A 99 -0.75 17.38 -0.34
C LEU A 99 -2.06 17.35 0.47
N LEU A 100 -2.60 16.15 0.74
CA LEU A 100 -3.75 15.98 1.64
C LEU A 100 -3.49 16.52 3.06
N THR A 101 -2.24 16.55 3.54
CA THR A 101 -1.89 17.15 4.85
C THR A 101 -2.07 18.65 4.84
N HIS A 102 -1.84 19.31 3.70
CA HIS A 102 -2.06 20.76 3.57
C HIS A 102 -3.55 21.11 3.43
N GLU A 103 -4.36 20.17 2.95
CA GLU A 103 -5.81 20.34 2.84
C GLU A 103 -6.54 19.95 4.13
N GLY A 104 -5.81 19.50 5.17
CA GLY A 104 -6.40 19.01 6.41
C GLY A 104 -7.22 17.72 6.25
N ILE A 105 -7.15 17.06 5.08
CA ILE A 105 -7.92 15.86 4.78
C ILE A 105 -7.32 14.70 5.55
N SER A 106 -8.03 14.29 6.60
CA SER A 106 -7.65 13.17 7.47
C SER A 106 -8.81 12.22 7.68
N PHE A 107 -8.49 11.02 8.16
CA PHE A 107 -9.43 9.98 8.51
C PHE A 107 -9.62 9.98 10.04
N SER A 108 -10.74 10.52 10.50
CA SER A 108 -11.07 10.60 11.93
C SER A 108 -11.56 9.26 12.49
N CYS A 109 -11.23 9.01 13.76
CA CYS A 109 -11.80 7.92 14.52
C CYS A 109 -13.20 8.30 15.02
N GLY A 110 -14.18 7.42 14.83
CA GLY A 110 -15.54 7.63 15.35
C GLY A 110 -15.68 7.36 16.85
N ARG A 111 -14.65 6.82 17.51
CA ARG A 111 -14.66 6.43 18.94
C ARG A 111 -13.79 7.34 19.83
N CYS A 112 -12.95 8.20 19.24
CA CYS A 112 -12.14 9.17 19.99
C CYS A 112 -11.70 10.33 19.08
N SER A 113 -11.13 11.39 19.64
CA SER A 113 -10.71 12.60 18.91
C SER A 113 -9.48 12.45 18.02
N LYS A 114 -8.98 11.22 17.78
CA LYS A 114 -7.78 10.98 16.97
C LYS A 114 -8.12 10.98 15.48
N SER A 115 -7.26 11.62 14.69
CA SER A 115 -7.34 11.66 13.22
C SER A 115 -6.03 11.17 12.60
N PHE A 116 -6.12 10.54 11.44
CA PHE A 116 -4.99 9.88 10.78
C PHE A 116 -4.89 10.30 9.31
N MET A 117 -3.68 10.54 8.81
CA MET A 117 -3.49 10.91 7.40
C MET A 117 -3.74 9.75 6.43
N ARG A 118 -3.77 8.51 6.91
CA ARG A 118 -3.97 7.32 6.08
C ARG A 118 -5.05 6.41 6.64
N LYS A 119 -5.83 5.81 5.75
CA LYS A 119 -6.92 4.89 6.10
C LYS A 119 -6.43 3.63 6.81
N ASP A 120 -5.27 3.10 6.42
CA ASP A 120 -4.67 1.94 7.09
C ASP A 120 -4.17 2.26 8.49
N SER A 121 -3.66 3.48 8.71
CA SER A 121 -3.32 3.97 10.05
C SER A 121 -4.57 4.08 10.94
N LEU A 122 -5.68 4.61 10.42
CA LEU A 122 -6.96 4.61 11.15
C LEU A 122 -7.42 3.18 11.45
N LYS A 123 -7.41 2.27 10.46
CA LYS A 123 -7.81 0.87 10.68
C LYS A 123 -6.99 0.19 11.77
N ARG A 124 -5.68 0.40 11.77
CA ARG A 124 -4.79 -0.12 12.81
C ARG A 124 -5.11 0.49 14.17
N HIS A 125 -5.40 1.78 14.23
CA HIS A 125 -5.84 2.42 15.47
C HIS A 125 -7.18 1.86 15.98
N LEU A 126 -8.13 1.53 15.10
CA LEU A 126 -9.39 0.94 15.52
C LEU A 126 -9.20 -0.40 16.26
N LEU A 127 -8.16 -1.17 15.92
CA LEU A 127 -7.80 -2.41 16.63
C LEU A 127 -7.44 -2.15 18.10
N SER A 128 -6.86 -0.98 18.43
CA SER A 128 -6.54 -0.66 19.83
C SER A 128 -7.79 -0.42 20.68
N HIS A 129 -8.90 0.04 20.07
CA HIS A 129 -10.18 0.15 20.78
C HIS A 129 -10.82 -1.22 21.05
N GLU A 130 -10.44 -2.24 20.29
CA GLU A 130 -10.94 -3.62 20.45
C GLU A 130 -10.01 -4.45 21.35
N GLY A 131 -8.96 -3.83 21.92
CA GLY A 131 -7.94 -4.52 22.71
C GLY A 131 -7.08 -5.48 21.89
N ILE A 132 -7.22 -5.49 20.56
CA ILE A 132 -6.49 -6.39 19.67
C ILE A 132 -5.04 -5.91 19.60
N SER A 133 -4.16 -6.69 20.21
CA SER A 133 -2.72 -6.48 20.24
C SER A 133 -1.98 -7.80 20.06
N TYR A 134 -0.70 -7.71 19.79
CA TYR A 134 0.21 -8.84 19.60
C TYR A 134 1.11 -8.91 20.82
N PRO A 135 0.76 -9.74 21.83
CA PRO A 135 1.56 -9.87 23.04
C PRO A 135 2.89 -10.57 22.74
N CYS A 136 3.95 -10.13 23.41
CA CYS A 136 5.21 -10.85 23.44
C CYS A 136 5.10 -12.04 24.37
N ASN A 137 5.61 -13.20 23.96
CA ASN A 137 5.67 -14.40 24.81
C ASN A 137 6.93 -14.45 25.70
N ARG A 138 7.84 -13.49 25.58
CA ARG A 138 9.09 -13.39 26.36
C ARG A 138 9.11 -12.25 27.37
N CYS A 139 8.17 -11.31 27.28
CA CYS A 139 8.04 -10.19 28.23
C CYS A 139 6.60 -9.64 28.24
N SER A 140 6.29 -8.77 29.19
CA SER A 140 4.95 -8.18 29.36
C SER A 140 4.55 -7.12 28.32
N LYS A 141 5.33 -6.94 27.24
CA LYS A 141 5.05 -5.94 26.19
C LYS A 141 4.01 -6.47 25.20
N SER A 142 3.11 -5.58 24.76
CA SER A 142 2.15 -5.86 23.70
C SER A 142 2.25 -4.83 22.59
N PHE A 143 2.15 -5.28 21.35
CA PHE A 143 2.36 -4.44 20.17
C PHE A 143 1.09 -4.31 19.35
N CYS A 144 0.88 -3.16 18.71
CA CYS A 144 -0.27 -2.96 17.82
C CYS A 144 -0.09 -3.63 16.43
N GLU A 145 1.11 -4.14 16.13
CA GLU A 145 1.45 -4.72 14.82
C GLU A 145 2.29 -5.98 14.94
N LYS A 146 1.94 -7.01 14.15
CA LYS A 146 2.65 -8.29 14.12
C LYS A 146 4.12 -8.16 13.72
N TRP A 147 4.44 -7.26 12.79
CA TRP A 147 5.82 -7.08 12.34
C TRP A 147 6.68 -6.40 13.43
N VAL A 148 6.11 -5.49 14.22
CA VAL A 148 6.80 -4.84 15.34
C VAL A 148 7.10 -5.86 16.44
N LEU A 149 6.16 -6.76 16.73
CA LEU A 149 6.42 -7.91 17.60
C LEU A 149 7.54 -8.78 17.00
N LYS A 150 7.50 -9.11 15.71
CA LYS A 150 8.57 -9.90 15.06
C LYS A 150 9.93 -9.25 15.20
N THR A 151 10.06 -7.95 14.96
CA THR A 151 11.34 -7.24 15.16
C THR A 151 11.77 -7.24 16.61
N HIS A 152 10.83 -7.08 17.56
CA HIS A 152 11.12 -7.17 18.99
C HIS A 152 11.54 -8.58 19.44
N LEU A 153 11.11 -9.65 18.76
CA LEU A 153 11.54 -11.02 19.07
C LEU A 153 12.92 -11.36 18.47
N LEU A 154 13.39 -10.55 17.51
CA LEU A 154 14.72 -10.66 16.90
C LEU A 154 15.78 -9.84 17.65
N THR A 155 15.37 -8.98 18.58
CA THR A 155 16.21 -8.28 19.56
C THR A 155 16.25 -9.06 20.86
#